data_AF-A0A9E5EN40-F1
#
_entry.id   AF-A0A9E5EN40-F1
#
_cell.length_a   1.000
_cell.length_b   1.000
_cell.length_c   1.000
_cell.angle_alpha   90.00
_cell.angle_beta   90.00
_cell.angle_gamma   90.00
#
_symmetry.space_group_name_H-M   'P 1'
#
loop_
_entity.id
_entity.type
_entity.pdbx_description
1 polymer ?
#
loop_
_entity_poly.entity_id
_entity_poly.type
_entity_poly.pdbx_seq_one_letter_code
_entity_poly.pdbx_strand_id
1 'polypeptide(L)'
;MNDINKKHPRSKDNLFSLSERLLHGVLRPQEVWSLAGKGKTSFYEDVKAGKVALRKIGRRSSGVYGPDAKRYIQSSLGLMGE
;
A
#
# COMPACT_ATOMS: atom_id res chain seq x y z
N MET A 1 -26.43 -2.54 -24.64
CA MET A 1 -25.72 -3.60 -23.89
C MET A 1 -24.52 -2.95 -23.21
N ASN A 2 -24.39 -3.15 -21.89
CA ASN A 2 -23.18 -3.49 -21.12
C ASN A 2 -21.79 -3.00 -21.64
N ASP A 3 -20.80 -2.54 -20.86
CA ASP A 3 -20.63 -2.21 -19.41
C ASP A 3 -19.18 -1.66 -19.22
N ILE A 4 -18.61 -1.16 -18.10
CA ILE A 4 -18.95 -0.92 -16.67
C ILE A 4 -18.48 0.52 -16.31
N ASN A 5 -18.97 1.10 -15.20
CA ASN A 5 -18.43 2.32 -14.55
C ASN A 5 -16.88 2.41 -14.50
N LYS A 6 -16.28 3.41 -15.16
CA LYS A 6 -14.84 3.75 -15.02
C LYS A 6 -14.57 5.19 -14.51
N LYS A 7 -15.53 5.80 -13.81
CA LYS A 7 -15.39 7.13 -13.16
C LYS A 7 -14.54 7.06 -11.87
N HIS A 8 -13.23 6.85 -11.99
CA HIS A 8 -12.30 6.99 -10.86
C HIS A 8 -10.99 7.79 -11.12
N PRO A 9 -10.96 8.87 -11.93
CA PRO A 9 -9.85 9.82 -11.92
C PRO A 9 -9.89 10.68 -10.64
N ARG A 10 -9.68 10.10 -9.46
CA ARG A 10 -9.55 10.84 -8.19
C ARG A 10 -8.12 11.39 -8.01
N SER A 11 -7.61 12.02 -9.06
CA SER A 11 -6.31 12.69 -9.08
C SER A 11 -6.43 14.09 -8.46
N LYS A 12 -6.66 14.14 -7.14
CA LYS A 12 -6.74 15.42 -6.39
C LYS A 12 -6.07 15.41 -5.00
N ASP A 13 -5.51 14.28 -4.57
CA ASP A 13 -5.00 14.10 -3.20
C ASP A 13 -3.52 13.63 -3.09
N ASN A 14 -2.83 13.34 -4.20
CA ASN A 14 -1.38 13.09 -4.18
C ASN A 14 -0.62 14.43 -4.33
N LEU A 15 -0.59 15.22 -3.26
CA LEU A 15 0.26 16.41 -3.15
C LEU A 15 1.76 16.05 -3.06
N PHE A 16 2.06 14.79 -2.77
CA PHE A 16 3.40 14.21 -2.66
C PHE A 16 3.51 13.01 -3.60
N SER A 17 4.68 12.85 -4.21
CA SER A 17 5.04 11.76 -5.11
C SER A 17 5.06 10.41 -4.39
N LEU A 18 4.92 9.30 -5.12
CA LEU A 18 4.99 7.96 -4.53
C LEU A 18 6.30 7.73 -3.76
N SER A 19 7.43 8.21 -4.29
CA SER A 19 8.74 8.14 -3.64
C SER A 19 8.78 8.87 -2.29
N GLU A 20 8.24 10.08 -2.21
CA GLU A 20 8.13 10.84 -0.96
C GLU A 20 7.20 10.14 0.04
N ARG A 21 6.08 9.58 -0.45
CA ARG A 21 5.14 8.79 0.35
C ARG A 21 5.77 7.50 0.89
N LEU A 22 6.72 6.91 0.17
CA LEU A 22 7.52 5.74 0.59
C LEU A 22 8.72 6.09 1.50
N LEU A 23 9.09 7.37 1.63
CA LEU A 23 10.15 7.84 2.53
C LEU A 23 9.59 8.40 3.85
N HIS A 24 8.57 9.26 3.77
CA HIS A 24 8.07 10.05 4.90
C HIS A 24 6.54 10.01 5.08
N GLY A 25 5.80 9.65 4.02
CA GLY A 25 4.33 9.64 4.04
C GLY A 25 3.71 8.32 4.51
N VAL A 26 2.48 8.07 4.07
CA VAL A 26 1.69 6.87 4.40
C VAL A 26 0.98 6.34 3.15
N LEU A 27 0.98 5.02 2.99
CA LEU A 27 0.33 4.32 1.88
C LEU A 27 -0.95 3.63 2.34
N ARG A 28 -1.97 3.59 1.47
CA ARG A 28 -3.18 2.81 1.73
C ARG A 28 -2.86 1.32 1.55
N PRO A 29 -3.52 0.40 2.28
CA PRO A 29 -3.24 -1.05 2.20
C PRO A 29 -3.32 -1.56 0.76
N GLN A 30 -4.29 -1.05 0.00
CA GLN A 30 -4.48 -1.35 -1.41
C GLN A 30 -3.29 -0.96 -2.30
N GLU A 31 -2.66 0.19 -2.07
CA GLU A 31 -1.47 0.59 -2.83
C GLU A 31 -0.28 -0.30 -2.46
N VAL A 32 -0.13 -0.67 -1.18
CA VAL A 32 0.96 -1.55 -0.73
C VAL A 32 0.85 -2.94 -1.33
N TRP A 33 -0.32 -3.58 -1.32
CA TRP A 33 -0.45 -4.92 -1.91
C TRP A 33 -0.31 -4.90 -3.44
N SER A 34 -0.84 -3.87 -4.12
CA SER A 34 -0.66 -3.72 -5.58
C SER A 34 0.79 -3.45 -5.98
N LEU A 35 1.55 -2.63 -5.24
CA LEU A 35 2.97 -2.39 -5.50
C LEU A 35 3.85 -3.60 -5.15
N ALA A 36 3.45 -4.40 -4.17
CA ALA A 36 4.12 -5.64 -3.78
C ALA A 36 3.76 -6.85 -4.67
N GLY A 37 2.91 -6.68 -5.68
CA GLY A 37 2.42 -7.77 -6.55
C GLY A 37 1.51 -8.78 -5.86
N LYS A 38 0.98 -8.48 -4.66
CA LYS A 38 0.20 -9.43 -3.85
C LYS A 38 -1.31 -9.21 -3.94
N GLY A 39 -2.05 -10.32 -3.81
CA GLY A 39 -3.49 -10.28 -3.58
C GLY A 39 -3.85 -9.72 -2.20
N LYS A 40 -5.06 -9.14 -2.10
CA LYS A 40 -5.63 -8.59 -0.85
C LYS A 40 -5.54 -9.58 0.32
N THR A 41 -5.89 -10.85 0.09
CA THR A 41 -5.92 -11.88 1.15
C THR A 41 -4.53 -12.09 1.74
N SER A 42 -3.54 -12.40 0.90
CA SER A 42 -2.16 -12.64 1.32
C SER A 42 -1.52 -11.45 2.03
N PHE A 43 -1.85 -10.21 1.61
CA PHE A 43 -1.42 -9.03 2.37
C PHE A 43 -1.99 -9.00 3.80
N TYR A 44 -3.28 -9.30 4.00
CA TYR A 44 -3.86 -9.37 5.34
C TYR A 44 -3.38 -10.58 6.16
N GLU A 45 -2.93 -11.65 5.51
CA GLU A 45 -2.22 -12.76 6.16
C GLU A 45 -0.80 -12.34 6.59
N ASP A 46 -0.06 -11.62 5.74
CA ASP A 46 1.26 -11.06 6.08
C ASP A 46 1.18 -10.00 7.19
N VAL A 47 0.09 -9.21 7.26
CA VAL A 47 -0.23 -8.34 8.41
C VAL A 47 -0.44 -9.16 9.69
N LYS A 48 -1.24 -10.25 9.64
CA LYS A 48 -1.46 -11.13 10.80
C LYS A 48 -0.17 -11.82 11.25
N ALA A 49 0.72 -12.15 10.31
CA ALA A 49 2.04 -12.70 10.56
C ALA A 49 3.09 -11.64 10.96
N GLY A 50 2.70 -10.37 11.17
CA GLY A 50 3.58 -9.31 11.65
C GLY A 50 4.60 -8.77 10.64
N LYS A 51 4.51 -9.15 9.35
CA LYS A 51 5.50 -8.77 8.32
C LYS A 51 5.35 -7.33 7.81
N VAL A 52 4.20 -6.69 8.07
CA VAL A 52 3.91 -5.30 7.69
C VAL A 52 2.89 -4.67 8.65
N ALA A 53 3.18 -3.45 9.11
CA ALA A 53 2.43 -2.80 10.19
C ALA A 53 1.29 -1.91 9.66
N LEU A 54 0.04 -2.36 9.80
CA LEU A 54 -1.12 -1.48 9.64
C LEU A 54 -1.31 -0.58 10.86
N ARG A 55 -1.16 0.73 10.66
CA ARG A 55 -1.52 1.76 11.65
C ARG A 55 -2.84 2.44 11.27
N LYS A 56 -3.61 2.82 12.30
CA LYS A 56 -4.86 3.58 12.15
C LYS A 56 -4.55 5.06 11.90
N ILE A 57 -5.13 5.62 10.84
CA ILE A 57 -4.95 7.01 10.42
C ILE A 57 -6.31 7.71 10.58
N GLY A 58 -6.48 8.48 11.66
CA GLY A 58 -7.75 9.11 11.99
C GLY A 58 -8.88 8.12 12.34
N ARG A 59 -10.15 8.53 12.18
CA ARG A 59 -11.30 7.79 12.75
C ARG A 59 -11.59 6.44 12.06
N ARG A 60 -11.48 6.35 10.73
CA ARG A 60 -11.94 5.19 9.92
C ARG A 60 -10.95 4.64 8.89
N SER A 61 -9.76 5.22 8.74
CA SER A 61 -8.76 4.75 7.78
C SER A 61 -7.63 4.00 8.48
N SER A 62 -7.04 3.04 7.78
CA SER A 62 -5.79 2.36 8.15
C SER A 62 -4.83 2.42 6.97
N GLY A 63 -3.54 2.33 7.22
CA GLY A 63 -2.50 2.28 6.20
C GLY A 63 -1.13 1.95 6.79
N VAL A 64 -0.14 1.88 5.92
CA VAL A 64 1.24 1.48 6.26
C VAL A 64 2.14 2.70 6.09
N TYR A 65 3.02 2.96 7.06
CA TYR A 65 3.98 4.07 6.96
C TYR A 65 4.96 3.83 5.79
N GLY A 66 5.36 4.91 5.13
CA GLY A 66 6.24 4.90 3.96
C GLY A 66 7.39 3.90 4.00
N PRO A 67 8.32 3.98 4.98
CA PRO A 67 9.47 3.09 5.05
C PRO A 67 9.10 1.62 5.34
N ASP A 68 8.03 1.37 6.08
CA ASP A 68 7.54 0.01 6.38
C ASP A 68 6.90 -0.63 5.13
N ALA A 69 6.09 0.15 4.41
CA ALA A 69 5.55 -0.22 3.10
C ALA A 69 6.66 -0.46 2.08
N LYS A 70 7.67 0.42 2.04
CA LYS A 70 8.84 0.29 1.15
C LYS A 70 9.58 -1.02 1.43
N ARG A 71 9.90 -1.32 2.69
CA ARG A 71 10.61 -2.57 3.06
C ARG A 71 9.78 -3.81 2.72
N TYR A 72 8.47 -3.79 2.99
CA TYR A 72 7.56 -4.87 2.60
C TYR A 72 7.48 -5.07 1.08
N ILE A 73 7.37 -3.99 0.30
CA ILE A 73 7.35 -4.04 -1.18
C ILE A 73 8.68 -4.59 -1.70
N GLN A 74 9.84 -4.08 -1.24
CA GLN A 74 11.15 -4.58 -1.67
C GLN A 74 11.35 -6.06 -1.34
N SER A 75 10.99 -6.50 -0.13
CA SER A 75 11.02 -7.91 0.27
C SER A 75 10.09 -8.78 -0.59
N SER A 76 8.86 -8.33 -0.85
CA SER A 76 7.88 -9.05 -1.66
C SER A 76 8.25 -9.15 -3.14
N LEU A 77 9.09 -8.24 -3.64
CA LEU A 77 9.63 -8.24 -5.01
C LEU A 77 11.00 -8.93 -5.13
N GLY A 78 11.56 -9.48 -4.04
CA GLY A 78 12.91 -10.06 -4.04
C GLY A 78 14.04 -9.04 -4.21
N LEU A 79 13.75 -7.74 -4.08
CA LEU A 79 14.71 -6.63 -4.23
C LEU A 79 15.49 -6.33 -2.93
N MET A 80 15.37 -7.22 -1.95
CA MET A 80 16.11 -7.18 -0.69
C MET A 80 16.74 -8.57 -0.49
N GLY A 81 17.75 -8.86 -1.31
CA GLY A 81 18.64 -9.99 -1.11
C GLY A 81 19.52 -9.79 0.12
N GLU A 82 20.14 -10.89 0.55
CA GLU A 82 20.98 -11.02 1.75
C GLU A 82 22.33 -10.29 1.64
#